data_AF-A0A535Y2M6-F1
#
_entry.id   AF-A0A535Y2M6-F1
#
_cell.length_a   1.000
_cell.length_b   1.000
_cell.length_c   1.000
_cell.angle_alpha   90.00
_cell.angle_beta   90.00
_cell.angle_gamma   90.00
#
_symmetry.space_group_name_H-M   'P 1'
#
loop_
_entity.id
_entity.type
_entity.pdbx_description
1 polymer ?
#
loop_
_entity_poly.entity_id
_entity_poly.type
_entity_poly.pdbx_seq_one_letter_code
_entity_poly.pdbx_strand_id
1 'polypeptide(L)'
;VVSAVVGSLSYLVAQPTSQTPAVGASGAIAGVIAAHLVLYPGATLGSVAPVLFLSVVESTPTLLLLLLWLATQVFSSVASLTTSTGIAWWAHVGGFAAGLVLAPVLRKRRMAR
;
A
#
# COMPACT_ATOMS: atom_id res chain seq x y z
N VAL A 1 -2.41 10.31 8.58
CA VAL A 1 -2.77 11.62 7.97
C VAL A 1 -1.92 11.93 6.75
N VAL A 2 -0.59 12.08 6.87
CA VAL A 2 0.26 12.44 5.70
C VAL A 2 0.08 11.49 4.52
N SER A 3 0.14 10.17 4.74
CA SER A 3 -0.09 9.19 3.67
C SER A 3 -1.49 9.27 3.04
N ALA A 4 -2.52 9.66 3.80
CA ALA A 4 -3.85 9.88 3.24
C ALA A 4 -3.85 11.08 2.29
N VAL A 5 -3.27 12.20 2.74
CA VAL A 5 -3.16 13.43 1.94
C VAL A 5 -2.35 13.19 0.67
N VAL A 6 -1.16 12.59 0.79
CA VAL A 6 -0.32 12.30 -0.38
C VAL A 6 -1.02 11.32 -1.32
N GLY A 7 -1.68 10.28 -0.80
CA GLY A 7 -2.49 9.37 -1.61
C GLY A 7 -3.60 10.09 -2.39
N SER A 8 -4.41 10.90 -1.72
CA SER A 8 -5.47 11.68 -2.37
C SER A 8 -4.91 12.61 -3.45
N LEU A 9 -3.80 13.29 -3.19
CA LEU A 9 -3.13 14.14 -4.18
C LEU A 9 -2.61 13.33 -5.38
N SER A 10 -2.01 12.17 -5.15
CA SER A 10 -1.57 11.28 -6.23
C SER A 10 -2.73 10.83 -7.11
N TYR A 11 -3.90 10.53 -6.54
CA TYR A 11 -5.10 10.22 -7.31
C TYR A 11 -5.60 11.41 -8.13
N LEU A 12 -5.69 12.61 -7.53
CA LEU A 12 -6.13 13.82 -8.23
C LEU A 12 -5.22 14.20 -9.39
N VAL A 13 -3.90 14.00 -9.25
CA VAL A 13 -2.93 14.26 -10.32
C VAL A 13 -3.05 13.22 -11.44
N ALA A 14 -3.27 11.94 -11.10
CA ALA A 14 -3.36 10.88 -12.09
C ALA A 14 -4.69 10.87 -12.87
N GLN A 15 -5.78 11.28 -12.22
CA GLN A 15 -7.14 11.26 -12.79
C GLN A 15 -7.90 12.56 -12.49
N PRO A 16 -7.42 13.72 -12.98
CA PRO A 16 -7.95 15.03 -12.63
C PRO A 16 -9.39 15.28 -13.12
N THR A 17 -9.82 14.54 -14.14
CA THR A 17 -11.16 14.63 -14.73
C THR A 17 -12.14 13.60 -14.17
N SER A 18 -11.72 12.76 -13.22
CA SER A 18 -12.60 11.74 -12.62
C SER A 18 -13.76 12.39 -11.88
N GLN A 19 -14.97 11.97 -12.23
CA GLN A 19 -16.20 12.35 -11.54
C GLN A 19 -16.55 11.39 -10.39
N THR A 20 -15.80 10.29 -10.25
CA THR A 20 -16.03 9.28 -9.22
C THR A 20 -15.38 9.76 -7.91
N PRO A 21 -16.15 9.93 -6.82
CA PRO A 21 -15.59 10.34 -5.54
C PRO A 21 -14.58 9.31 -5.00
N ALA A 22 -13.37 9.75 -4.67
CA ALA A 22 -12.37 8.93 -4.02
C ALA A 22 -12.48 9.06 -2.49
N VAL A 23 -13.29 8.19 -1.86
CA VAL A 23 -13.47 8.15 -0.40
C VAL A 23 -12.88 6.84 0.14
N GLY A 24 -11.98 6.94 1.11
CA GLY A 24 -11.46 5.75 1.79
C GLY A 24 -10.24 6.01 2.67
N ALA A 25 -10.08 5.18 3.70
CA ALA A 25 -8.89 5.18 4.57
C ALA A 25 -7.71 4.39 3.97
N SER A 26 -7.92 3.68 2.87
CA SER A 26 -6.98 2.71 2.31
C SER A 26 -5.63 3.31 1.91
N GLY A 27 -5.57 4.56 1.44
CA GLY A 27 -4.30 5.25 1.19
C GLY A 27 -3.46 5.46 2.46
N ALA A 28 -4.11 5.72 3.60
CA ALA A 28 -3.43 5.79 4.90
C ALA A 28 -2.90 4.41 5.32
N ILE A 29 -3.71 3.36 5.12
CA ILE A 29 -3.34 1.97 5.41
C ILE A 29 -2.14 1.55 4.55
N ALA A 30 -2.13 1.90 3.27
CA ALA A 30 -1.00 1.65 2.37
C ALA A 30 0.30 2.28 2.90
N GLY A 31 0.22 3.48 3.49
CA GLY A 31 1.35 4.10 4.18
C GLY A 31 1.82 3.35 5.43
N VAL A 32 0.90 2.78 6.21
CA VAL A 32 1.24 1.94 7.37
C VAL A 32 1.89 0.63 6.93
N ILE A 33 1.39 0.02 5.85
CA ILE A 33 1.98 -1.17 5.22
C ILE A 33 3.43 -0.90 4.79
N ALA A 34 3.67 0.22 4.11
CA ALA A 34 5.02 0.63 3.73
C ALA A 34 5.94 0.84 4.94
N ALA A 35 5.42 1.46 6.01
CA ALA A 35 6.17 1.63 7.24
C ALA A 35 6.50 0.31 7.91
N HIS A 36 5.58 -0.66 7.89
CA HIS A 36 5.82 -2.00 8.41
C HIS A 36 6.99 -2.69 7.70
N LEU A 37 7.08 -2.60 6.36
CA LEU A 37 8.20 -3.15 5.59
C LEU A 37 9.56 -2.58 5.99
N VAL A 38 9.61 -1.27 6.26
CA VAL A 38 10.84 -0.58 6.66
C VAL A 38 11.24 -0.91 8.10
N LEU A 39 10.25 -1.00 8.99
CA LEU A 39 10.48 -1.20 10.42
C LEU A 39 10.70 -2.66 10.79
N TYR A 40 10.10 -3.60 10.05
CA TYR A 40 10.10 -5.03 10.36
C TYR A 40 10.41 -5.88 9.10
N PRO A 41 11.60 -5.73 8.50
CA PRO A 41 11.94 -6.43 7.24
C PRO A 41 11.99 -7.96 7.37
N GLY A 42 12.19 -8.48 8.59
CA GLY A 42 12.20 -9.91 8.90
C GLY A 42 10.87 -10.48 9.43
N ALA A 43 9.78 -9.70 9.39
CA ALA A 43 8.49 -10.18 9.84
C ALA A 43 7.95 -11.29 8.92
N THR A 44 7.26 -12.25 9.54
CA THR A 44 6.49 -13.29 8.85
C THR A 44 5.03 -13.17 9.23
N LEU A 45 4.14 -13.52 8.30
CA LEU A 45 2.72 -13.68 8.56
C LEU A 45 2.33 -15.12 8.24
N GLY A 46 1.46 -15.69 9.06
CA GLY A 46 0.75 -16.90 8.69
C GLY A 46 -0.12 -16.59 7.48
N SER A 47 0.17 -17.20 6.34
CA SER A 47 -0.62 -17.07 5.13
C SER A 47 -1.18 -18.43 4.73
N VAL A 48 -2.41 -18.43 4.20
CA VAL A 48 -3.02 -19.65 3.66
C VAL A 48 -2.63 -19.74 2.19
N ALA A 49 -1.80 -20.73 1.85
CA ALA A 49 -1.46 -20.98 0.47
C ALA A 49 -2.68 -21.59 -0.26
N PRO A 50 -3.07 -21.10 -1.46
CA PRO A 50 -4.22 -21.62 -2.20
C PRO A 50 -3.85 -22.90 -2.97
N VAL A 51 -3.19 -23.87 -2.33
CA VAL A 51 -2.81 -25.13 -2.96
C VAL A 51 -3.90 -26.17 -2.74
N LEU A 52 -4.64 -26.51 -3.80
CA LEU A 52 -5.46 -27.72 -3.95
C LEU A 52 -6.28 -28.11 -2.69
N PHE A 53 -7.15 -27.21 -2.21
CA PHE A 53 -8.11 -27.45 -1.12
C PHE A 53 -7.52 -27.78 0.27
N LEU A 54 -6.19 -27.77 0.44
CA LEU A 54 -5.55 -27.91 1.75
C LEU A 54 -5.07 -26.54 2.21
N SER A 55 -5.76 -25.97 3.22
CA SER A 55 -5.34 -24.72 3.85
C SER A 55 -4.11 -24.96 4.72
N VAL A 56 -2.92 -24.99 4.11
CA VAL A 56 -1.66 -25.00 4.87
C VAL A 56 -1.37 -23.56 5.29
N VAL A 57 -1.30 -23.34 6.61
CA VAL A 57 -0.85 -22.06 7.17
C VAL A 57 0.68 -22.07 7.15
N GLU A 58 1.27 -21.43 6.15
CA GLU A 58 2.72 -21.29 6.03
C GLU A 58 3.17 -19.96 6.63
N SER A 59 4.34 -19.96 7.27
CA SER A 59 5.00 -18.73 7.71
C SER A 59 5.67 -18.07 6.51
N THR A 60 4.95 -17.15 5.86
CA THR A 60 5.44 -16.47 4.66
C THR A 60 6.08 -15.13 5.04
N PRO A 61 7.23 -14.77 4.46
CA PRO A 61 7.82 -13.44 4.66
C PRO A 61 6.81 -12.35 4.30
N THR A 62 6.54 -11.44 5.25
CA THR A 62 5.60 -10.33 5.05
C THR A 62 6.04 -9.44 3.89
N LEU A 63 7.36 -9.32 3.67
CA LEU A 63 7.93 -8.65 2.50
C LEU A 63 7.35 -9.17 1.18
N LEU A 64 7.30 -10.48 1.00
CA LEU A 64 6.89 -11.10 -0.25
C LEU A 64 5.40 -10.87 -0.51
N LEU A 65 4.57 -11.05 0.52
CA LEU A 65 3.13 -10.79 0.47
C LEU A 65 2.81 -9.32 0.12
N LEU A 66 3.50 -8.38 0.77
CA LEU A 66 3.25 -6.96 0.57
C LEU A 66 3.81 -6.44 -0.76
N LEU A 67 4.93 -6.99 -1.25
CA LEU A 67 5.43 -6.66 -2.59
C LEU A 67 4.50 -7.21 -3.68
N LEU A 68 3.96 -8.42 -3.51
CA LEU A 68 2.95 -8.96 -4.42
C LEU A 68 1.69 -8.09 -4.42
N TRP A 69 1.22 -7.70 -3.23
CA TRP A 69 0.09 -6.78 -3.11
C TRP A 69 0.38 -5.41 -3.75
N LEU A 70 1.57 -4.83 -3.54
CA LEU A 70 1.95 -3.57 -4.17
C LEU A 70 2.00 -3.68 -5.69
N ALA A 71 2.48 -4.80 -6.23
CA ALA A 71 2.51 -5.05 -7.67
C ALA A 71 1.09 -4.99 -8.27
N THR A 72 0.08 -5.55 -7.58
CA THR A 72 -1.31 -5.41 -8.03
C THR A 72 -1.78 -3.96 -7.97
N GLN A 73 -1.40 -3.20 -6.93
CA GLN A 73 -1.75 -1.77 -6.84
C GLN A 73 -1.16 -0.97 -8.01
N VAL A 74 0.11 -1.20 -8.36
CA VAL A 74 0.79 -0.49 -9.45
C VAL A 74 0.19 -0.87 -10.79
N PHE A 75 -0.01 -2.17 -11.05
CA PHE A 75 -0.63 -2.64 -12.30
C PHE A 75 -2.04 -2.06 -12.47
N SER A 76 -2.87 -2.14 -11.43
CA SER A 76 -4.23 -1.59 -11.46
C SER A 76 -4.24 -0.06 -11.56
N SER A 77 -3.22 0.63 -11.02
CA SER A 77 -3.08 2.09 -11.20
C SER A 77 -2.89 2.45 -12.68
N VAL A 78 -2.02 1.73 -13.39
CA VAL A 78 -1.80 1.94 -14.83
C VAL A 78 -3.07 1.59 -15.62
N ALA A 79 -3.69 0.45 -15.34
CA ALA A 79 -4.94 0.04 -15.98
C ALA A 79 -6.09 1.03 -15.76
N SER A 80 -6.11 1.70 -14.59
CA SER A 80 -7.16 2.66 -14.26
C SER A 80 -7.09 3.99 -15.03
N LEU A 81 -5.99 4.25 -15.77
CA LEU A 81 -5.85 5.47 -16.56
C LEU A 81 -6.77 5.48 -17.79
N THR A 82 -7.08 4.30 -18.34
CA THR A 82 -7.94 4.17 -19.53
C THR A 82 -9.32 3.63 -19.20
N THR A 83 -9.45 2.92 -18.08
CA THR A 83 -10.71 2.27 -17.67
C THR A 83 -11.03 2.66 -16.23
N SER A 84 -12.21 3.25 -16.00
CA SER A 84 -12.68 3.49 -14.64
C SER A 84 -12.98 2.16 -13.94
N THR A 85 -12.38 1.95 -12.77
CA THR A 85 -12.53 0.72 -11.97
C THR A 85 -13.33 0.92 -10.69
N GLY A 86 -13.77 2.16 -10.40
CA GLY A 86 -14.39 2.53 -9.13
C GLY A 86 -13.44 2.53 -7.93
N ILE A 87 -12.16 2.22 -8.12
CA ILE A 87 -11.14 2.17 -7.06
C ILE A 87 -10.06 3.22 -7.36
N ALA A 88 -9.73 4.03 -6.35
CA ALA A 88 -8.69 5.06 -6.43
C ALA A 88 -7.28 4.45 -6.28
N TRP A 89 -6.85 3.59 -7.20
CA TRP A 89 -5.59 2.84 -7.12
C TRP A 89 -4.36 3.72 -6.89
N TRP A 90 -4.29 4.87 -7.55
CA TRP A 90 -3.21 5.84 -7.38
C TRP A 90 -3.13 6.40 -5.95
N ALA A 91 -4.22 6.38 -5.18
CA ALA A 91 -4.18 6.76 -3.77
C ALA A 91 -3.44 5.73 -2.91
N HIS A 92 -3.50 4.45 -3.25
CA HIS A 92 -2.74 3.41 -2.57
C HIS A 92 -1.24 3.56 -2.86
N VAL A 93 -0.88 3.80 -4.12
CA VAL A 93 0.53 3.98 -4.53
C VAL A 93 1.13 5.23 -3.88
N GLY A 94 0.44 6.36 -3.92
CA GLY A 94 0.89 7.60 -3.28
C GLY A 94 1.00 7.48 -1.76
N GLY A 95 0.00 6.85 -1.13
CA GLY A 95 0.00 6.60 0.31
C GLY A 95 1.14 5.68 0.76
N PHE A 96 1.41 4.62 0.00
CA PHE A 96 2.53 3.70 0.21
C PHE A 96 3.87 4.43 0.09
N ALA A 97 4.08 5.21 -0.98
CA ALA A 97 5.30 5.98 -1.19
C ALA A 97 5.57 6.96 -0.04
N ALA A 98 4.54 7.67 0.43
CA ALA A 98 4.65 8.55 1.59
C ALA A 98 5.06 7.79 2.85
N GLY A 99 4.47 6.61 3.10
CA GLY A 99 4.84 5.76 4.23
C GLY A 99 6.28 5.29 4.18
N LEU A 100 6.75 4.87 3.00
CA LEU A 100 8.12 4.40 2.76
C LEU A 100 9.15 5.48 3.08
N VAL A 101 8.88 6.73 2.69
CA VAL A 101 9.77 7.88 2.95
C VAL A 101 9.73 8.31 4.42
N LEU A 102 8.56 8.28 5.05
CA LEU A 102 8.39 8.74 6.43
C LEU A 102 8.92 7.75 7.47
N ALA A 103 8.81 6.45 7.22
CA ALA A 103 9.14 5.43 8.22
C ALA A 103 10.59 5.49 8.75
N PRO A 104 11.64 5.68 7.93
CA PRO A 104 13.01 5.85 8.43
C PRO A 104 13.18 7.10 9.31
N VAL A 105 12.50 8.20 8.96
CA VAL A 105 12.57 9.47 9.71
C VAL A 105 11.93 9.31 11.09
N LEU A 106 10.77 8.65 11.14
CA LEU A 106 10.07 8.37 12.39
C LEU A 106 10.83 7.38 13.28
N ARG A 107 11.50 6.38 12.68
CA ARG A 107 12.36 5.44 13.42
C ARG A 107 13.49 6.15 14.14
N LYS A 108 14.20 7.04 13.44
CA LYS A 108 15.34 7.81 14.02
C LYS A 108 14.89 8.67 15.20
N ARG A 109 13.73 9.33 15.11
CA ARG A 109 13.19 10.17 16.20
C ARG A 109 12.88 9.37 17.47
N ARG A 110 12.50 8.10 17.35
CA ARG A 110 12.23 7.23 18.51
C ARG A 110 13.50 6.79 19.23
N MET A 111 14.62 6.64 18.52
CA MET A 111 15.90 6.24 19.11
C MET A 111 16.69 7.43 19.71
N ALA A 112 16.39 8.66 19.28
CA ALA A 112 17.03 9.88 19.76
C ALA A 112 16.34 10.52 20.98
N ARG A 113 15.26 9.91 21.47
CA ARG A 113 14.56 10.25 22.72
C ARG A 113 14.83 9.16 23.74
#